data_AF-A0A511N045-F1
#
_entry.id   AF-A0A511N045-F1
#
_cell.length_a   1.000
_cell.length_b   1.000
_cell.length_c   1.000
_cell.angle_alpha   90.00
_cell.angle_beta   90.00
_cell.angle_gamma   90.00
#
_symmetry.space_group_name_H-M   'P 1'
#
loop_
_entity.id
_entity.type
_entity.pdbx_description
1 polymer ?
#
loop_
_entity_poly.entity_id
_entity_poly.type
_entity_poly.pdbx_seq_one_letter_code
_entity_poly.pdbx_strand_id
1 'polypeptide(L)' 'MRKKKNTAHVVHNIITGNMECKHCGASQPLKLPAEISVVVKKLKAFTTLHEDCEAQS' A
#
# COMPACT_ATOMS: atom_id res chain seq x y z
N MET A 1 21.16 6.07 -12.21
CA MET A 1 19.76 6.42 -12.52
C MET A 1 18.90 6.02 -11.33
N ARG A 2 18.26 6.97 -10.62
CA ARG A 2 17.39 6.61 -9.47
C ARG A 2 16.08 6.06 -10.05
N LYS A 3 15.85 4.75 -9.95
CA LYS A 3 14.57 4.12 -10.33
C LYS A 3 13.46 4.84 -9.55
N LYS A 4 12.46 5.39 -10.27
CA LYS A 4 11.29 6.02 -9.64
C LYS A 4 10.52 4.91 -8.95
N LYS A 5 10.52 4.93 -7.62
CA LYS A 5 9.65 4.12 -6.75
C LYS A 5 8.20 4.46 -7.09
N ASN A 6 7.50 3.56 -7.79
CA ASN A 6 6.12 3.79 -8.23
C ASN A 6 5.19 2.97 -7.35
N THR A 7 4.28 3.66 -6.64
CA THR A 7 3.27 3.04 -5.77
C THR A 7 1.85 3.26 -6.30
N ALA A 8 1.70 3.66 -7.58
CA ALA A 8 0.40 3.92 -8.21
C ALA A 8 -0.55 2.72 -8.21
N HIS A 9 -0.02 1.51 -8.10
CA HIS A 9 -0.79 0.27 -7.99
C HIS A 9 -1.25 -0.04 -6.57
N VAL A 10 -0.79 0.69 -5.54
CA VAL A 10 -1.29 0.56 -4.17
C VAL A 10 -2.49 1.48 -4.00
N VAL A 11 -3.65 0.90 -3.69
CA VAL A 11 -4.92 1.62 -3.53
C VAL A 11 -5.58 1.26 -2.21
N HIS A 12 -6.30 2.21 -1.62
CA HIS A 12 -7.15 1.94 -0.46
C HIS A 12 -8.57 1.65 -0.94
N ASN A 13 -9.01 0.41 -0.76
CA ASN A 13 -10.36 -0.02 -1.08
C ASN A 13 -11.30 0.36 0.07
N ILE A 14 -12.02 1.47 -0.12
CA ILE A 14 -12.94 2.03 0.88
C ILE A 14 -14.17 1.14 1.15
N ILE A 15 -14.50 0.22 0.23
CA ILE A 15 -15.65 -0.69 0.36
C ILE A 15 -15.30 -1.81 1.36
N THR A 16 -14.08 -2.34 1.26
CA THR A 16 -13.60 -3.43 2.14
C THR A 16 -12.83 -2.92 3.35
N GLY A 17 -12.36 -1.67 3.32
CA GLY A 17 -11.44 -1.11 4.32
C GLY A 17 -10.02 -1.68 4.22
N ASN A 18 -9.65 -2.25 3.07
CA ASN A 18 -8.34 -2.87 2.86
C ASN A 18 -7.43 -2.01 1.99
N MET A 19 -6.13 -2.03 2.28
CA MET A 19 -5.09 -1.58 1.35
C MET A 19 -4.77 -2.72 0.39
N GLU A 20 -4.81 -2.45 -0.91
CA GLU A 20 -4.62 -3.46 -1.95
C GLU A 20 -3.50 -3.03 -2.90
N CYS A 21 -2.60 -3.94 -3.23
CA CYS A 21 -1.67 -3.81 -4.33
C CYS A 21 -2.29 -4.46 -5.57
N LYS A 22 -2.64 -3.66 -6.59
CA LYS A 22 -3.22 -4.14 -7.85
C LYS A 22 -2.21 -4.84 -8.76
N HIS A 23 -0.92 -4.80 -8.42
CA HIS A 23 0.12 -5.49 -9.19
C HIS A 23 0.35 -6.94 -8.68
N CYS A 24 0.67 -7.12 -7.39
CA CYS A 24 0.90 -8.46 -6.82
C CYS A 24 -0.33 -9.11 -6.17
N GLY A 25 -1.45 -8.39 -6.05
CA GLY A 25 -2.67 -8.88 -5.41
C GLY A 25 -2.65 -8.88 -3.88
N ALA A 26 -1.62 -8.32 -3.23
CA ALA A 26 -1.56 -8.22 -1.77
C ALA A 26 -2.73 -7.37 -1.24
N SER A 27 -3.38 -7.83 -0.16
CA SER A 27 -4.48 -7.13 0.50
C SER A 27 -4.25 -7.14 2.02
N GLN A 28 -4.31 -5.97 2.66
CA GLN A 28 -4.16 -5.83 4.11
C GLN A 28 -5.29 -5.00 4.71
N PRO A 29 -5.93 -5.46 5.80
CA PRO A 29 -7.00 -4.71 6.44
C PRO A 29 -6.47 -3.47 7.15
N LEU A 30 -7.06 -2.32 6.82
CA LEU A 30 -6.86 -1.05 7.51
C LEU A 30 -8.04 -0.84 8.46
N LYS A 31 -8.03 -1.57 9.59
CA LYS A 31 -9.06 -1.41 10.64
C LYS A 31 -9.07 0.03 11.15
N LEU A 32 -10.16 0.75 10.87
CA LEU A 32 -10.54 2.01 11.49
C LEU A 32 -11.64 1.72 12.55
N PRO A 33 -11.72 2.45 13.68
CA PRO A 33 -10.93 3.62 14.06
C PRO A 33 -9.60 3.19 14.72
N ALA A 34 -8.49 3.42 14.03
CA ALA A 34 -7.15 3.39 14.60
C ALA A 34 -6.63 4.82 14.66
N GLU A 35 -5.75 5.13 15.61
CA GLU A 35 -5.09 6.43 15.66
C GLU A 35 -4.44 6.75 14.30
N ILE A 36 -4.56 8.00 13.85
CA ILE A 36 -4.03 8.44 12.55
C ILE A 36 -2.54 8.08 12.42
N SER A 37 -1.77 8.18 13.51
CA SER A 37 -0.37 7.78 13.59
C SER A 37 -0.14 6.30 13.25
N VAL A 38 -1.04 5.41 13.67
CA VAL A 38 -0.99 3.96 13.37
C VAL A 38 -1.37 3.71 11.91
N VAL A 39 -2.38 4.43 11.41
CA VAL A 39 -2.84 4.35 10.01
C VAL A 39 -1.73 4.77 9.04
N VAL A 40 -1.09 5.92 9.29
CA VAL A 40 0.01 6.42 8.45
C VAL A 40 1.21 5.48 8.48
N LYS A 41 1.55 4.91 9.65
CA LYS A 41 2.64 3.91 9.74
C LYS A 41 2.34 2.65 8.92
N LYS A 42 1.11 2.13 8.99
CA LYS A 42 0.70 0.95 8.20
C LYS A 42 0.68 1.22 6.70
N LEU A 43 0.14 2.37 6.29
CA LEU A 43 0.16 2.80 4.90
C LEU A 43 1.59 2.91 4.38
N LYS A 44 2.48 3.58 5.11
CA LYS A 44 3.88 3.74 4.72
C LYS A 44 4.62 2.40 4.64
N ALA A 45 4.42 1.50 5.61
CA ALA A 45 5.02 0.18 5.58
C ALA A 45 4.54 -0.64 4.37
N PHE A 46 3.23 -0.59 4.08
CA PHE A 46 2.66 -1.29 2.94
C PHE A 46 3.15 -0.71 1.61
N THR A 47 3.14 0.62 1.44
CA THR A 47 3.63 1.25 0.22
C THR A 47 5.12 1.05 0.01
N THR A 48 5.93 1.08 1.07
CA THR A 48 7.38 0.79 0.97
C THR A 48 7.68 -0.66 0.61
N LEU A 49 6.88 -1.62 1.08
CA LEU A 49 7.02 -3.01 0.63
C LEU A 49 6.67 -3.20 -0.85
N HIS A 50 5.86 -2.31 -1.41
CA HIS A 50 5.35 -2.43 -2.78
C HIS A 50 5.92 -1.39 -3.75
N GLU A 51 6.84 -0.52 -3.32
CA GLU A 51 7.37 0.57 -4.14
C GLU A 51 8.22 0.10 -5.35
N ASP A 52 8.74 -1.13 -5.28
CA ASP A 52 9.45 -1.84 -6.35
C ASP A 52 8.64 -3.06 -6.86
N CYS A 53 7.37 -3.19 -6.46
CA CYS A 53 6.53 -4.33 -6.86
C CYS A 53 6.29 -4.34 -8.36
N GLU A 54 6.06 -3.17 -8.96
CA GLU A 54 5.91 -2.98 -10.40
C GLU A 54 7.22 -3.13 -11.18
N ALA A 55 8.36 -2.87 -10.54
CA ALA A 55 9.68 -2.90 -11.17
C ALA A 55 10.27 -4.32 -11.34
N GLN A 56 9.51 -5.35 -10.97
CA GLN A 56 9.89 -6.76 -11.11
C GLN A 56 9.28 -7.46 -12.35
N SER A 57 8.49 -6.74 -13.17
CA SER A 57 8.04 -7.21 -14.50
C SER A 57 8.92 -6.72 -15.64
#